data_AF-A0A3T0YAH1-F1
#
_entry.id   AF-A0A3T0YAH1-F1
#
_cell.length_a   1.000
_cell.length_b   1.000
_cell.length_c   1.000
_cell.angle_alpha   90.00
_cell.angle_beta   90.00
_cell.angle_gamma   90.00
#
_symmetry.space_group_name_H-M   'P 1'
#
loop_
_entity.id
_entity.type
_entity.pdbx_description
1 polymer ?
#
loop_
_entity_poly.entity_id
_entity_poly.type
_entity_poly.pdbx_seq_one_letter_code
_entity_poly.pdbx_strand_id
1 'polypeptide(L)'
;MTEQPHDDGQHDEQARPLRFLTLQQIAEELNTKLSTIRALIASGELPAIQIGGRGQWRIERSKLEDYIVGAYAKARTDIARGGLDVDGTSALLAPE
;
A
#
# COMPACT_ATOMS: atom_id res chain seq x y z
N MET A 1 18.61 -12.35 46.71
CA MET A 1 18.64 -13.36 45.64
C MET A 1 17.37 -14.17 45.73
N THR A 2 16.33 -13.75 45.01
CA THR A 2 15.53 -14.59 44.10
C THR A 2 14.89 -13.60 43.15
N GLU A 3 15.53 -13.43 42.00
CA GLU A 3 14.99 -12.75 40.83
C GLU A 3 13.69 -13.46 40.43
N GLN A 4 12.56 -12.76 40.45
CA GLN A 4 11.44 -13.11 39.60
C GLN A 4 11.59 -12.33 38.30
N PRO A 5 11.87 -12.98 37.16
CA PRO A 5 11.93 -12.32 35.87
C PRO A 5 10.52 -11.86 35.47
N HIS A 6 10.44 -10.62 34.98
CA HIS A 6 9.27 -10.02 34.37
C HIS A 6 9.04 -10.68 33.00
N ASP A 7 8.28 -11.77 32.98
CA ASP A 7 7.70 -12.37 31.78
C ASP A 7 6.30 -11.78 31.59
N ASP A 8 6.23 -10.49 31.25
CA ASP A 8 5.03 -9.92 30.67
C ASP A 8 5.21 -10.10 29.16
N GLY A 9 4.97 -11.33 28.71
CA GLY A 9 4.74 -11.64 27.31
C GLY A 9 3.61 -10.75 26.84
N GLN A 10 3.98 -9.58 26.30
CA GLN A 10 3.09 -8.64 25.66
C GLN A 10 2.30 -9.45 24.66
N HIS A 11 1.04 -9.74 25.01
CA HIS A 11 0.08 -10.22 24.04
C HIS A 11 0.16 -9.20 22.90
N ASP A 12 0.66 -9.65 21.75
CA ASP A 12 0.20 -9.19 20.45
C ASP A 12 -1.33 -9.30 20.51
N GLU A 13 -1.96 -8.28 21.09
CA GLU A 13 -3.36 -7.97 20.92
C GLU A 13 -3.51 -7.83 19.42
N GLN A 14 -3.82 -8.95 18.77
CA GLN A 14 -4.19 -9.08 17.38
C GLN A 14 -5.42 -8.19 17.21
N ALA A 15 -5.15 -6.89 17.10
CA ALA A 15 -6.10 -5.85 16.88
C ALA A 15 -6.81 -6.28 15.61
N ARG A 16 -8.06 -6.73 15.77
CA ARG A 16 -8.86 -7.24 14.65
C ARG A 16 -8.71 -6.23 13.51
N PRO A 17 -8.09 -6.62 12.40
CA PRO A 17 -7.70 -5.66 11.39
C PRO A 17 -8.95 -4.91 10.95
N LEU A 18 -8.90 -3.59 11.05
CA LEU A 18 -10.00 -2.73 10.64
C LEU A 18 -10.34 -3.09 9.19
N ARG A 19 -11.60 -3.49 8.95
CA ARG A 19 -12.06 -3.88 7.61
C ARG A 19 -11.82 -2.78 6.58
N PHE A 20 -11.92 -1.52 7.02
CA PHE A 20 -11.70 -0.33 6.22
C PHE A 20 -10.51 0.45 6.75
N LEU A 21 -9.52 0.66 5.88
CA LEU A 21 -8.31 1.40 6.15
C LEU A 21 -8.42 2.84 5.64
N THR A 22 -7.74 3.75 6.33
CA THR A 22 -7.58 5.14 5.89
C THR A 22 -6.44 5.25 4.86
N LEU A 23 -6.43 6.32 4.06
CA LEU A 23 -5.30 6.59 3.15
C LEU A 23 -3.95 6.66 3.88
N GLN A 24 -3.95 7.15 5.12
CA GLN A 24 -2.75 7.16 5.98
C GLN A 24 -2.32 5.76 6.35
N GLN A 25 -3.24 4.91 6.82
CA GLN A 25 -2.90 3.54 7.21
C GLN A 25 -2.34 2.74 6.04
N ILE A 26 -2.88 2.93 4.85
CA ILE A 26 -2.44 2.22 3.64
C ILE A 26 -1.07 2.72 3.18
N ALA A 27 -0.84 4.03 3.27
CA ALA A 27 0.46 4.61 2.97
C ALA A 27 1.54 4.02 3.91
N GLU A 28 1.25 3.91 5.20
CA GLU A 28 2.15 3.28 6.17
C GLU A 28 2.35 1.78 5.86
N GLU A 29 1.26 1.03 5.58
CA GLU A 29 1.30 -0.42 5.32
C GLU A 29 2.11 -0.76 4.06
N LEU A 30 1.96 0.04 2.99
CA LEU A 30 2.72 -0.10 1.74
C LEU A 30 4.07 0.62 1.75
N ASN A 31 4.45 1.23 2.88
CA ASN A 31 5.66 2.04 3.01
C ASN A 31 5.82 3.11 1.90
N THR A 32 4.74 3.83 1.61
CA THR A 32 4.67 4.84 0.54
C THR A 32 4.05 6.15 1.01
N LYS A 33 4.02 7.16 0.14
CA LYS A 33 3.46 8.49 0.45
C LYS A 33 1.96 8.53 0.17
N LEU A 34 1.22 9.38 0.92
CA LEU A 34 -0.20 9.64 0.68
C LEU A 34 -0.51 10.06 -0.77
N SER A 35 0.37 10.85 -1.36
CA SER A 35 0.22 11.31 -2.75
C SER A 35 0.19 10.14 -3.74
N THR A 36 0.99 9.10 -3.49
CA THR A 36 0.99 7.86 -4.30
C THR A 36 -0.35 7.15 -4.17
N ILE A 37 -0.86 6.95 -2.96
CA ILE A 37 -2.16 6.32 -2.73
C ILE A 37 -3.28 7.12 -3.42
N ARG A 38 -3.27 8.45 -3.32
CA ARG A 38 -4.25 9.31 -3.99
C ARG A 38 -4.19 9.20 -5.51
N ALA A 39 -2.98 9.08 -6.08
CA ALA A 39 -2.81 8.86 -7.52
C ALA A 39 -3.35 7.49 -7.95
N LEU A 40 -3.12 6.43 -7.17
CA LEU A 40 -3.67 5.09 -7.46
C LEU A 40 -5.20 5.09 -7.44
N ILE A 41 -5.81 5.79 -6.49
CA ILE A 41 -7.27 5.96 -6.43
C ILE A 41 -7.79 6.77 -7.62
N ALA A 42 -7.12 7.88 -7.95
CA ALA A 42 -7.50 8.74 -9.07
C ALA A 42 -7.35 8.02 -10.42
N SER A 43 -6.36 7.14 -10.56
CA SER A 43 -6.16 6.27 -11.71
C SER A 43 -7.14 5.09 -11.74
N GLY A 44 -7.90 4.86 -10.67
CA GLY A 44 -8.80 3.71 -10.52
C GLY A 44 -8.10 2.37 -10.31
N GLU A 45 -6.77 2.36 -10.12
CA GLU A 45 -6.00 1.13 -9.90
C GLU A 45 -6.22 0.59 -8.48
N LEU A 46 -6.47 1.49 -7.52
CA LEU A 46 -6.83 1.13 -6.14
C LEU A 46 -8.27 1.57 -5.84
N PRO A 47 -9.24 0.65 -5.77
CA PRO A 47 -10.64 1.01 -5.55
C PRO A 47 -10.87 1.50 -4.13
N ALA A 48 -11.24 2.78 -4.00
CA ALA A 48 -11.57 3.43 -2.75
C ALA A 48 -13.02 3.92 -2.74
N ILE A 49 -13.64 3.88 -1.56
CA ILE A 49 -14.98 4.41 -1.33
C ILE A 49 -14.88 5.74 -0.58
N GLN A 50 -15.64 6.73 -1.03
CA GLN A 50 -15.78 7.98 -0.31
C GLN A 50 -16.87 7.84 0.75
N ILE A 51 -16.49 7.95 2.03
CA ILE A 51 -17.42 7.90 3.14
C ILE A 51 -17.84 9.32 3.49
N GLY A 52 -19.07 9.67 3.11
CA GLY A 52 -19.64 11.01 3.32
C GLY A 52 -19.10 12.08 2.37
N GLY A 53 -19.55 13.33 2.57
CA GLY A 53 -19.27 14.46 1.66
C GLY A 53 -17.99 15.26 1.93
N ARG A 54 -17.02 14.72 2.68
CA ARG A 54 -15.83 15.49 3.16
C ARG A 54 -14.47 14.88 2.75
N GLY A 55 -14.37 14.25 1.59
CA GLY A 55 -13.07 13.76 1.10
C GLY A 55 -12.44 12.65 1.96
N GLN A 56 -13.24 11.98 2.78
CA GLN A 56 -12.79 10.80 3.53
C GLN A 56 -12.86 9.59 2.62
N TRP A 57 -11.71 9.14 2.15
CA TRP A 57 -11.59 7.91 1.39
C TRP A 57 -11.26 6.76 2.33
N ARG A 58 -11.97 5.65 2.15
CA ARG A 58 -11.73 4.38 2.83
C ARG A 58 -11.49 3.31 1.78
N ILE A 59 -10.60 2.39 2.08
CA ILE A 59 -10.34 1.23 1.23
C ILE A 59 -10.51 0.00 2.10
N GLU A 60 -11.20 -1.00 1.58
CA GLU A 60 -11.31 -2.28 2.27
C GLU A 60 -9.97 -3.01 2.22
N ARG A 61 -9.55 -3.64 3.33
CA ARG A 61 -8.30 -4.41 3.36
C ARG A 61 -8.24 -5.46 2.25
N SER A 62 -9.32 -6.20 2.01
CA SER A 62 -9.40 -7.19 0.93
C SER A 62 -9.13 -6.59 -0.45
N LYS A 63 -9.48 -5.31 -0.68
CA LYS A 63 -9.22 -4.61 -1.94
C LYS A 63 -7.77 -4.18 -2.08
N LEU A 64 -7.15 -3.80 -0.97
CA LEU A 64 -5.71 -3.54 -0.94
C LEU A 64 -4.92 -4.82 -1.24
N GLU A 65 -5.30 -5.94 -0.64
CA GLU A 65 -4.66 -7.23 -0.91
C GLU A 65 -4.84 -7.67 -2.38
N ASP A 66 -6.05 -7.51 -2.93
CA ASP A 66 -6.33 -7.78 -4.36
C ASP A 66 -5.45 -6.94 -5.29
N TYR A 67 -5.30 -5.64 -4.97
CA TYR A 67 -4.40 -4.74 -5.69
C TYR A 67 -2.95 -5.22 -5.60
N ILE A 68 -2.46 -5.63 -4.42
CA ILE A 68 -1.09 -6.12 -4.23
C ILE A 68 -0.85 -7.35 -5.12
N VAL A 69 -1.78 -8.31 -5.14
CA VAL A 69 -1.68 -9.51 -5.99
C VAL A 69 -1.66 -9.13 -7.47
N GLY A 70 -2.53 -8.22 -7.90
CA GLY A 70 -2.56 -7.70 -9.27
C GLY A 70 -1.27 -6.97 -9.65
N ALA A 71 -0.73 -6.15 -8.75
CA ALA A 71 0.52 -5.41 -8.93
C ALA A 71 1.71 -6.36 -9.09
N TYR A 72 1.77 -7.45 -8.31
CA TYR A 72 2.79 -8.49 -8.49
C TYR A 72 2.67 -9.21 -9.84
N ALA A 73 1.44 -9.52 -10.29
CA ALA A 73 1.22 -10.15 -11.59
C ALA A 73 1.64 -9.24 -12.75
N LYS A 74 1.33 -7.94 -12.65
CA LYS A 74 1.76 -6.91 -13.61
C LYS A 74 3.27 -6.76 -13.60
N ALA A 75 3.88 -6.56 -12.43
CA ALA A 75 5.34 -6.47 -12.28
C ALA A 75 6.06 -7.70 -12.85
N ARG A 76 5.54 -8.90 -12.60
CA ARG A 76 6.10 -10.14 -13.17
C ARG A 76 6.00 -10.16 -14.70
N THR A 77 4.91 -9.66 -15.26
CA THR A 77 4.71 -9.54 -16.71
C THR A 77 5.67 -8.50 -17.31
N ASP A 78 5.83 -7.34 -16.68
CA ASP A 78 6.75 -6.28 -17.12
C ASP A 78 8.22 -6.72 -17.05
N ILE A 79 8.63 -7.38 -15.96
CA ILE A 79 9.96 -8.01 -15.83
C ILE A 79 10.18 -9.03 -16.96
N ALA A 80 9.21 -9.90 -17.20
CA ALA A 80 9.32 -10.92 -18.24
C ALA A 80 9.38 -10.33 -19.66
N ARG A 81 8.78 -9.14 -19.86
CA ARG A 81 8.85 -8.38 -21.11
C ARG A 81 10.13 -7.54 -21.24
N GLY A 82 10.99 -7.52 -20.22
CA GLY A 82 12.24 -6.74 -20.19
C GLY A 82 12.03 -5.23 -20.05
N GLY A 83 10.80 -4.79 -19.75
CA GLY A 83 10.42 -3.39 -19.67
C GLY A 83 10.11 -3.00 -18.24
N LEU A 84 11.13 -2.92 -17.39
CA LEU A 84 10.97 -2.13 -16.17
C LEU A 84 11.60 -0.77 -16.41
N ASP A 85 10.80 0.18 -16.87
CA ASP A 85 11.11 1.61 -16.68
C ASP A 85 10.92 1.91 -15.18
N VAL A 86 11.90 1.51 -14.37
CA VAL A 86 11.87 1.67 -12.90
C VAL A 86 12.00 3.13 -12.45
N ASP A 87 12.21 4.04 -13.38
CA ASP A 87 12.44 5.43 -13.11
C ASP A 87 11.79 6.23 -14.23
N GLY A 88 10.76 7.01 -13.91
CA GLY A 88 10.15 7.98 -14.83
C GLY A 88 11.10 9.12 -15.23
N THR A 89 12.38 8.82 -15.44
CA THR A 89 13.46 9.65 -15.97
C THR A 89 13.87 9.20 -17.38
N SER A 90 13.01 8.50 -18.13
CA SER A 90 13.23 8.41 -19.58
C SER A 90 12.80 9.71 -20.29
N ALA A 91 13.36 10.84 -19.87
CA ALA A 91 13.23 12.13 -20.54
C ALA A 91 14.54 12.92 -20.50
N LEU A 92 15.69 12.30 -20.80
CA LEU A 92 16.88 13.05 -21.24
C LEU A 92 17.90 12.18 -21.99
N LEU A 93 17.56 11.73 -23.20
CA LEU A 93 18.58 11.41 -24.21
C LEU A 93 18.03 11.74 -25.60
N ALA A 94 18.18 13.00 -26.00
CA ALA A 94 18.10 13.38 -27.41
C ALA A 94 19.41 12.95 -28.10
N PRO A 95 19.38 12.34 -29.29
CA PRO A 95 20.57 12.07 -30.07
C PRO A 95 21.10 13.34 -30.76
N GLU A 96 22.42 13.51 -30.63
CA GLU A 96 23.42 14.26 -31.42
C GLU A 96 23.12 15.69 -31.92
#